data_AF-A0A3P8QJU2-F1
#
_entry.id   AF-A0A3P8QJU2-F1
#
_cell.length_a   1.000
_cell.length_b   1.000
_cell.length_c   1.000
_cell.angle_alpha   90.00
_cell.angle_beta   90.00
_cell.angle_gamma   90.00
#
_symmetry.space_group_name_H-M   'P 1'
#
loop_
_entity.id
_entity.type
_entity.pdbx_description
1 polymer ?
#
loop_
_entity_poly.entity_id
_entity_poly.type
_entity_poly.pdbx_seq_one_letter_code
_entity_poly.pdbx_strand_id
1 'polypeptide(L)'
;MYNSIVTLTGKEIEIDIEPTDKVERIKERVEEKEGIPPQQQRLIYSGKQMNDEKTAADYKIQGGSVLHLVLALRGGSTNHSCLIQTVW
;
A
#
# COMPACT_ATOMS: atom_id res chain seq x y z
N MET A 1 -16.89 5.25 -1.29
CA MET A 1 -15.92 5.95 -2.17
C MET A 1 -14.67 5.10 -2.13
N TYR A 2 -14.13 4.72 -3.28
CA TYR A 2 -12.96 3.84 -3.34
C TYR A 2 -11.67 4.64 -3.18
N ASN A 3 -10.64 4.02 -2.64
CA ASN A 3 -9.30 4.59 -2.54
C ASN A 3 -8.39 3.91 -3.56
N SER A 4 -7.53 4.70 -4.20
CA SER A 4 -6.58 4.17 -5.16
C SER A 4 -5.27 3.88 -4.47
N ILE A 5 -4.80 2.63 -4.54
CA ILE A 5 -3.44 2.29 -4.16
C ILE A 5 -2.60 2.22 -5.43
N VAL A 6 -1.61 3.09 -5.53
CA VAL A 6 -0.59 3.04 -6.56
C VAL A 6 0.56 2.19 -6.03
N THR A 7 0.79 1.05 -6.65
CA THR A 7 1.98 0.25 -6.38
C THR A 7 3.19 0.84 -7.10
N LEU A 8 4.39 0.63 -6.57
CA LEU A 8 5.63 1.00 -7.27
C LEU A 8 5.82 0.30 -8.63
N THR A 9 5.07 -0.77 -8.90
CA THR A 9 5.00 -1.41 -10.22
C THR A 9 4.17 -0.61 -11.23
N GLY A 10 3.61 0.54 -10.83
CA GLY A 10 2.78 1.40 -11.66
C GLY A 10 1.35 0.90 -11.84
N LYS A 11 0.90 -0.03 -10.99
CA LYS A 11 -0.44 -0.59 -11.02
C LYS A 11 -1.32 0.15 -10.01
N GLU A 12 -2.47 0.63 -10.48
CA GLU A 12 -3.50 1.19 -9.62
C GLU A 12 -4.47 0.11 -9.22
N ILE A 13 -4.65 -0.06 -7.91
CA ILE A 13 -5.54 -1.04 -7.31
C ILE A 13 -6.60 -0.28 -6.53
N GLU A 14 -7.84 -0.46 -6.93
CA GLU A 14 -8.98 0.11 -6.22
C GLU A 14 -9.30 -0.78 -5.02
N ILE A 15 -9.20 -0.23 -3.82
CA ILE A 15 -9.66 -0.90 -2.60
C ILE A 15 -10.55 0.03 -1.80
N ASP A 16 -11.51 -0.56 -1.10
CA ASP A 16 -12.36 0.15 -0.16
C ASP A 16 -11.64 0.23 1.18
N ILE A 17 -11.41 1.45 1.66
CA ILE A 17 -10.72 1.74 2.93
C ILE A 17 -11.66 2.59 3.76
N GLU A 18 -12.11 2.08 4.90
CA GLU A 18 -12.86 2.90 5.84
C GLU A 18 -11.90 3.65 6.78
N PRO A 19 -12.23 4.87 7.23
CA PRO A 19 -11.40 5.61 8.20
C PRO A 19 -11.26 4.86 9.53
N THR A 20 -12.20 3.99 9.84
CA THR A 20 -12.20 3.09 11.01
C THR A 20 -11.26 1.89 10.84
N ASP A 21 -10.88 1.57 9.60
CA ASP A 21 -9.99 0.45 9.33
C ASP A 21 -8.55 0.74 9.73
N LYS A 22 -7.89 -0.32 10.18
CA LYS A 22 -6.46 -0.32 10.48
C LYS A 22 -5.64 -0.50 9.22
N VAL A 23 -4.41 0.01 9.27
CA VAL A 23 -3.43 -0.17 8.19
C VAL A 23 -3.12 -1.64 7.95
N GLU A 24 -3.12 -2.47 8.98
CA GLU A 24 -2.96 -3.92 8.88
C GLU A 24 -3.99 -4.55 7.91
N ARG A 25 -5.28 -4.22 8.09
CA ARG A 25 -6.36 -4.72 7.23
C ARG A 25 -6.22 -4.29 5.77
N ILE A 26 -5.68 -3.10 5.54
CA ILE A 26 -5.37 -2.61 4.19
C ILE A 26 -4.30 -3.49 3.55
N LYS A 27 -3.25 -3.85 4.29
CA LYS A 27 -2.18 -4.72 3.79
C LYS A 27 -2.66 -6.13 3.45
N GLU A 28 -3.55 -6.68 4.27
CA GLU A 28 -4.18 -7.99 3.99
C GLU A 28 -4.96 -7.94 2.66
N ARG A 29 -5.77 -6.90 2.43
CA ARG A 29 -6.50 -6.73 1.16
C ARG A 29 -5.58 -6.59 -0.05
N VAL A 30 -4.43 -5.93 0.14
CA VAL A 30 -3.40 -5.80 -0.89
C VAL A 30 -2.72 -7.15 -1.15
N GLU A 31 -2.45 -7.94 -0.10
CA GLU A 31 -1.91 -9.30 -0.22
C GLU A 31 -2.87 -10.20 -1.02
N GLU A 32 -4.17 -10.14 -0.76
CA GLU A 32 -5.14 -10.94 -1.53
C GLU A 32 -5.18 -10.57 -3.02
N LYS A 33 -4.90 -9.31 -3.37
CA LYS A 33 -4.92 -8.83 -4.76
C LYS A 33 -3.60 -9.01 -5.51
N GLU A 34 -2.48 -8.77 -4.85
CA GLU A 34 -1.14 -8.83 -5.47
C GLU A 34 -0.35 -10.10 -5.11
N GLY A 35 -0.73 -10.81 -4.04
CA GLY A 35 -0.02 -11.96 -3.51
C GLY A 35 1.25 -11.60 -2.71
N ILE A 36 1.36 -10.36 -2.23
CA ILE A 36 2.56 -9.84 -1.56
C ILE A 36 2.36 -9.88 -0.05
N PRO A 37 3.26 -10.52 0.73
CA PRO A 37 3.07 -10.63 2.17
C PRO A 37 3.16 -9.26 2.87
N PRO A 38 2.34 -9.00 3.91
CA PRO A 38 2.23 -7.70 4.60
C PRO A 38 3.54 -7.23 5.22
N GLN A 39 4.44 -8.16 5.55
CA GLN A 39 5.78 -7.88 6.08
C GLN A 39 6.70 -7.21 5.04
N GLN A 40 6.46 -7.45 3.74
CA GLN A 40 7.20 -6.81 2.65
C GLN A 40 6.54 -5.54 2.15
N GLN A 41 5.30 -5.27 2.57
CA GLN A 41 4.52 -4.10 2.15
C GLN A 41 4.86 -2.87 3.01
N ARG A 42 5.22 -1.76 2.35
CA ARG A 42 5.40 -0.45 2.97
C ARG A 42 4.42 0.54 2.37
N LEU A 43 3.37 0.87 3.13
CA LEU A 43 2.41 1.92 2.78
C LEU A 43 2.97 3.29 3.13
N ILE A 44 2.93 4.20 2.17
CA ILE A 44 3.36 5.59 2.31
C ILE A 44 2.18 6.49 1.93
N TYR A 45 1.84 7.38 2.85
CA TYR A 45 0.80 8.38 2.64
C TYR A 45 1.29 9.76 3.09
N SER A 46 1.09 10.77 2.24
CA SER A 46 1.59 12.14 2.48
C SER A 46 3.08 12.19 2.85
N GLY A 47 3.91 11.35 2.21
CA GLY A 47 5.34 11.26 2.49
C GLY A 47 5.71 10.58 3.82
N LYS A 48 4.73 10.04 4.56
CA LYS A 48 4.95 9.35 5.83
C LYS A 48 4.62 7.87 5.70
N GLN A 49 5.52 7.03 6.20
CA GLN A 49 5.24 5.60 6.33
C GLN A 49 4.10 5.39 7.33
N MET A 50 3.13 4.59 6.92
CA MET A 50 2.01 4.23 7.77
C MET A 50 2.39 3.07 8.71
N ASN A 51 1.94 3.20 9.95
CA ASN A 51 2.12 2.18 11.00
C ASN A 51 0.85 1.34 11.16
N ASP A 52 1.04 0.03 11.31
CA ASP A 52 -0.03 -0.98 11.43
C ASP A 52 -0.97 -0.73 12.63
N GLU A 53 -0.43 -0.15 13.71
CA GLU A 53 -1.16 0.16 14.94
C GLU A 53 -2.12 1.36 14.80
N LYS A 54 -2.03 2.12 13.70
CA LYS A 54 -2.83 3.32 13.45
C LYS A 54 -3.95 3.05 12.46
N THR A 55 -5.02 3.82 12.56
CA THR A 55 -6.17 3.76 11.65
C THR A 55 -6.00 4.73 10.48
N ALA A 56 -6.73 4.48 9.40
CA ALA A 56 -6.77 5.39 8.26
C ALA A 56 -7.24 6.82 8.66
N ALA A 57 -8.14 6.93 9.63
CA ALA A 57 -8.58 8.20 10.20
C ALA A 57 -7.44 9.03 10.82
N ASP A 58 -6.49 8.38 11.50
CA ASP A 58 -5.35 9.06 12.15
C ASP A 58 -4.46 9.77 11.13
N TYR A 59 -4.37 9.20 9.92
CA TYR A 59 -3.65 9.79 8.79
C TYR A 59 -4.50 10.76 7.97
N LYS A 60 -5.76 11.03 8.35
CA LYS A 60 -6.73 11.82 7.57
C LYS A 60 -6.91 11.26 6.16
N ILE A 61 -6.89 9.94 6.03
CA ILE A 61 -7.27 9.28 4.78
C ILE A 61 -8.78 9.40 4.65
N GLN A 62 -9.22 10.00 3.55
CA GLN A 62 -10.62 10.10 3.18
C GLN A 62 -10.89 9.20 1.97
N GLY A 63 -12.17 8.96 1.70
CA GLY A 63 -12.58 8.28 0.47
C GLY A 63 -12.02 9.01 -0.75
N GLY A 64 -11.29 8.31 -1.60
CA GLY A 64 -10.63 8.89 -2.78
C GLY A 64 -9.18 9.36 -2.57
N SER A 65 -8.57 9.11 -1.40
CA SER A 65 -7.14 9.32 -1.21
C SER A 65 -6.30 8.34 -2.02
N VAL A 66 -5.14 8.78 -2.52
CA VAL A 66 -4.15 7.95 -3.19
C VAL A 66 -3.04 7.55 -2.23
N LEU A 67 -2.80 6.24 -2.08
CA LEU A 67 -1.72 5.70 -1.25
C LEU A 67 -0.64 5.10 -2.14
N HIS A 68 0.62 5.21 -1.71
CA HIS A 68 1.74 4.62 -2.42
C HIS A 68 2.20 3.36 -1.68
N LEU A 69 2.23 2.23 -2.39
CA LEU A 69 2.74 0.96 -1.86
C LEU A 69 4.15 0.69 -2.40
N VAL A 70 5.10 0.57 -1.48
CA VAL A 70 6.51 0.25 -1.73
C VAL A 70 6.82 -1.16 -1.24
N LEU A 71 7.64 -1.90 -1.99
CA LEU A 71 8.08 -3.24 -1.62
C LEU A 71 9.44 -3.20 -0.93
N ALA A 72 9.52 -3.77 0.27
CA ALA A 72 10.76 -4.05 0.95
C ALA A 72 11.33 -5.37 0.42
N LEU A 73 11.92 -5.33 -0.77
CA LEU A 73 12.57 -6.51 -1.36
C LEU A 73 13.88 -6.80 -0.61
N ARG A 74 13.94 -7.94 0.09
CA ARG A 74 15.19 -8.69 0.30
C ARG A 74 15.25 -9.71 -0.83
N GLY A 75 16.30 -9.65 -1.66
CA GLY A 75 16.34 -10.29 -2.97
C GLY A 75 15.98 -11.78 -3.00
N GLY A 76 15.18 -12.16 -4.02
CA GLY A 76 14.94 -13.54 -4.44
C GLY A 76 13.58 -13.72 -5.13
N SER A 77 13.57 -13.83 -6.48
CA SER A 77 12.58 -14.49 -7.37
C SER A 77 11.09 -14.06 -7.26
N THR A 78 10.31 -13.68 -8.27
CA THR A 78 10.14 -14.11 -9.68
C THR A 78 9.25 -13.09 -10.40
N ASN A 79 9.54 -12.82 -11.68
CA ASN A 79 8.63 -12.39 -12.75
C ASN A 79 7.47 -11.44 -12.37
N HIS A 80 7.64 -10.14 -12.61
CA HIS A 80 6.75 -9.26 -13.39
C HIS A 80 7.38 -7.85 -13.31
N SER A 81 7.81 -7.34 -14.47
CA SER A 81 8.17 -5.92 -14.71
C SER A 81 9.09 -5.26 -13.68
N CYS A 82 10.38 -5.48 -13.90
CA CYS A 82 11.46 -4.62 -13.40
C CYS A 82 11.20 -3.14 -13.75
N LEU A 83 11.84 -2.23 -13.00
CA LEU A 83 11.81 -0.75 -13.05
C LEU A 83 10.65 -0.21 -12.19
N ILE A 84 10.82 0.62 -11.15
CA ILE A 84 11.77 1.71 -10.96
C ILE A 84 11.94 1.89 -9.44
N GLN A 85 13.16 1.79 -8.90
CA GLN A 85 13.49 2.45 -7.63
C GLN A 85 13.56 3.95 -7.92
N THR A 86 12.43 4.65 -7.92
CA THR A 86 12.46 6.11 -7.83
C THR A 86 12.54 6.45 -6.35
N VAL A 87 13.74 6.90 -5.96
CA VAL A 87 14.04 7.59 -4.72
C VAL A 87 13.02 8.72 -4.56
N TRP A 88 12.28 8.71 -3.46
CA TRP A 88 11.67 9.91 -2.91
C TRP A 88 12.67 10.55 -1.97
#